data_AF-A0A8E7N4A4-F1
#
_entry.id   AF-A0A8E7N4A4-F1
#
_cell.length_a   1.000
_cell.length_b   1.000
_cell.length_c   1.000
_cell.angle_alpha   90.00
_cell.angle_beta   90.00
_cell.angle_gamma   90.00
#
_symmetry.space_group_name_H-M   'P 1'
#
loop_
_entity.id
_entity.type
_entity.pdbx_description
1 polymer ?
#
loop_
_entity_poly.entity_id
_entity_poly.type
_entity_poly.pdbx_seq_one_letter_code
_entity_poly.pdbx_strand_id
1 'polypeptide(L)' 'MYVNQQSSLAMPAPRAPMNQKIDTDNAMVQNHNAIYQQLLDQIREDNTYTHAVITLNPYGTAPLSLYPGV' A
#
# COMPACT_ATOMS: atom_id res chain seq x y z
N MET A 1 27.46 -34.71 -3.07
CA MET A 1 27.10 -33.81 -1.95
C MET A 1 25.60 -33.66 -1.95
N TYR A 2 24.95 -33.89 -0.80
CA TYR A 2 23.50 -33.79 -0.65
C TYR A 2 23.11 -32.32 -0.47
N VAL A 3 22.19 -31.84 -1.30
CA VAL A 3 21.58 -30.51 -1.13
C VAL A 3 20.51 -30.63 -0.06
N ASN A 4 20.73 -29.97 1.08
CA ASN A 4 19.75 -29.87 2.16
C ASN A 4 18.50 -29.16 1.63
N GLN A 5 17.36 -29.85 1.69
CA GLN A 5 16.05 -29.27 1.41
C GLN A 5 15.82 -28.09 2.34
N GLN A 6 15.72 -26.90 1.76
CA GLN A 6 15.40 -25.68 2.48
C GLN A 6 13.96 -25.78 2.95
N SER A 7 13.75 -26.09 4.23
CA SER A 7 12.45 -26.00 4.88
C SER A 7 11.93 -24.59 4.65
N SER A 8 10.88 -24.44 3.84
CA SER A 8 10.20 -23.16 3.68
C SER A 8 9.62 -22.79 5.05
N LEU A 9 10.24 -21.83 5.73
CA LEU A 9 9.72 -21.23 6.95
C LEU A 9 8.36 -20.62 6.60
N ALA A 10 7.27 -21.33 6.93
CA ALA A 10 5.93 -20.81 6.76
C ALA A 10 5.78 -19.58 7.64
N MET A 11 5.60 -18.41 7.04
CA MET A 11 5.33 -17.19 7.81
C MET A 11 4.00 -17.36 8.54
N PRO A 12 3.90 -16.91 9.80
CA PRO A 12 2.64 -16.91 10.50
C PRO A 12 1.63 -16.07 9.70
N ALA A 13 0.36 -16.50 9.74
CA ALA A 13 -0.71 -15.74 9.10
C ALA A 13 -0.71 -14.29 9.63
N PRO A 14 -0.97 -13.29 8.77
CA PRO A 14 -1.13 -11.91 9.22
C PRO A 14 -2.13 -11.80 10.37
N ARG A 15 -1.84 -10.93 11.34
CA ARG A 15 -2.77 -10.64 12.43
C ARG A 15 -4.09 -10.15 11.84
N ALA A 16 -5.21 -10.68 12.36
CA ALA A 16 -6.52 -10.17 11.99
C ALA A 16 -6.63 -8.66 12.30
N PRO A 17 -7.31 -7.87 11.45
CA PRO A 17 -7.54 -6.46 11.70
C PRO A 17 -8.16 -6.23 13.09
N MET A 18 -7.67 -5.23 13.81
CA MET A 18 -8.25 -4.86 15.09
C MET A 18 -9.59 -4.15 14.86
N ASN A 19 -10.66 -4.60 15.52
CA ASN A 19 -11.90 -3.84 15.53
C ASN A 19 -11.71 -2.59 16.40
N GLN A 20 -11.59 -1.43 15.75
CA GLN A 20 -11.40 -0.13 16.40
C GLN A 20 -12.70 0.46 16.96
N LYS A 21 -13.84 -0.22 16.77
CA LYS A 21 -15.19 0.25 17.16
C LYS A 21 -15.50 1.65 16.65
N ILE A 22 -15.04 1.97 15.44
CA ILE A 22 -15.35 3.23 14.78
C ILE A 22 -16.84 3.23 14.45
N ASP A 23 -17.52 4.29 14.87
CA ASP A 23 -18.88 4.58 14.46
C ASP A 23 -18.86 5.15 13.03
N THR A 24 -19.32 4.35 12.07
CA THR A 24 -19.36 4.71 10.65
C THR A 24 -20.50 5.68 10.32
N ASP A 25 -21.47 5.84 11.22
CA ASP A 25 -22.58 6.78 11.07
C ASP A 25 -22.26 8.15 11.68
N ASN A 26 -21.11 8.27 12.37
CA ASN A 26 -20.63 9.52 12.90
C ASN A 26 -20.35 10.52 11.75
N ALA A 27 -20.95 11.72 11.84
CA ALA A 27 -20.82 12.74 10.82
C ALA A 27 -19.37 13.17 10.53
N MET A 28 -18.48 13.17 11.54
CA MET A 28 -17.07 13.48 11.34
C MET A 28 -16.35 12.38 10.56
N VAL A 29 -16.65 11.11 10.86
CA VAL A 29 -16.10 9.94 10.14
C VAL A 29 -16.57 9.94 8.68
N GLN A 30 -17.85 10.21 8.43
CA GLN A 30 -18.39 10.31 7.07
C GLN A 30 -17.75 11.44 6.28
N ASN A 31 -17.61 12.62 6.88
CA ASN A 31 -16.98 13.78 6.23
C ASN A 31 -15.51 13.50 5.90
N HIS A 32 -14.77 12.95 6.87
CA HIS A 32 -13.37 12.54 6.66
C HIS A 32 -13.27 11.55 5.50
N ASN A 33 -14.07 10.48 5.50
CA ASN A 33 -14.06 9.49 4.43
C ASN A 33 -14.40 10.10 3.06
N ALA A 34 -15.37 11.03 3.00
CA ALA A 34 -15.72 11.71 1.76
C ALA A 34 -14.56 12.54 1.20
N ILE A 35 -13.85 13.30 2.04
CA ILE A 35 -12.68 14.08 1.63
C ILE A 35 -11.59 13.16 1.08
N TYR A 36 -11.25 12.09 1.80
CA TYR A 36 -10.19 11.18 1.36
C TYR A 36 -10.56 10.41 0.10
N GLN A 37 -11.82 10.01 -0.06
CA GLN A 37 -12.28 9.37 -1.29
C GLN A 37 -12.15 10.32 -2.48
N GLN A 38 -12.56 11.58 -2.33
CA GLN A 38 -12.41 12.58 -3.38
C GLN A 38 -10.93 12.80 -3.76
N LEU A 39 -10.04 12.91 -2.77
CA LEU A 39 -8.60 13.09 -3.03
C LEU A 39 -7.99 11.86 -3.71
N LEU A 40 -8.39 10.64 -3.31
CA LEU A 40 -7.94 9.41 -3.94
C LEU A 40 -8.41 9.29 -5.39
N ASP A 41 -9.66 9.69 -5.67
CA ASP A 41 -10.19 9.69 -7.03
C ASP A 41 -9.43 10.69 -7.91
N GLN A 42 -9.12 11.88 -7.39
CA GLN A 42 -8.29 12.88 -8.07
C GLN A 42 -6.88 12.36 -8.37
N ILE A 43 -6.20 11.78 -7.36
CA ILE A 43 -4.87 11.19 -7.55
C ILE A 43 -4.92 10.10 -8.62
N ARG A 44 -5.97 9.26 -8.63
CA ARG A 44 -6.10 8.19 -9.61
C ARG A 44 -6.34 8.71 -11.02
N GLU A 45 -7.07 9.81 -11.18
CA GLU A 45 -7.29 10.46 -12.47
C GLU A 45 -6.01 11.12 -12.99
N ASP A 46 -5.27 11.81 -12.12
CA ASP A 46 -4.06 12.55 -12.48
C ASP A 46 -2.84 11.63 -12.68
N ASN A 47 -2.72 10.55 -11.90
CA ASN A 47 -1.58 9.63 -11.92
C ASN A 47 -1.61 8.70 -13.13
N THR A 48 -1.36 9.30 -14.29
CA THR A 48 -1.25 8.66 -15.59
C THR A 48 0.21 8.33 -15.91
N TYR A 49 0.47 7.54 -16.95
CA TYR A 49 1.86 7.27 -17.39
C TYR A 49 2.66 8.54 -17.75
N THR A 50 1.98 9.66 -18.04
CA THR A 50 2.60 10.96 -18.29
C THR A 50 2.84 11.79 -17.02
N HIS A 51 2.23 11.42 -15.89
CA HIS A 51 2.35 12.08 -14.59
C HIS A 51 2.62 11.06 -13.46
N ALA A 52 3.39 10.01 -13.76
CA ALA A 52 3.65 8.93 -12.82
C ALA A 52 4.42 9.40 -11.58
N VAL A 53 4.05 8.88 -10.41
CA VAL A 53 4.83 9.08 -9.17
C VAL A 53 6.11 8.24 -9.24
N ILE A 54 7.27 8.90 -9.28
CA ILE A 54 8.56 8.21 -9.36
C ILE A 54 9.13 7.97 -7.97
N THR A 55 9.27 6.69 -7.59
CA THR A 55 9.96 6.29 -6.36
C THR A 55 11.36 5.78 -6.70
N LEU A 56 12.40 6.44 -6.19
CA LEU A 56 13.79 6.02 -6.36
C LEU A 56 14.18 5.01 -5.27
N ASN A 57 14.91 3.97 -5.65
CA ASN A 57 15.35 2.90 -4.75
C ASN A 57 14.22 2.37 -3.82
N PRO A 58 13.08 1.92 -4.38
CA PRO A 58 11.86 1.65 -3.59
C PRO A 58 12.02 0.57 -2.52
N TYR A 59 13.02 -0.32 -2.66
CA TYR A 59 13.30 -1.40 -1.73
C TYR A 59 14.60 -1.20 -0.94
N GLY A 60 15.28 -0.06 -1.09
CA GLY A 60 16.53 0.23 -0.39
C GLY A 60 17.76 -0.56 -0.88
N THR A 61 17.59 -1.54 -1.76
CA THR A 61 18.63 -2.50 -2.18
C THR A 61 19.24 -2.20 -3.55
N ALA A 62 18.68 -1.27 -4.32
CA ALA A 62 19.09 -0.97 -5.68
C ALA A 62 19.10 0.56 -5.92
N PRO A 63 20.20 1.26 -5.59
CA PRO A 63 20.27 2.73 -5.57
C PRO A 63 20.09 3.40 -6.95
N LEU A 64 20.24 2.65 -8.05
CA LEU A 64 20.02 3.14 -9.42
C LEU A 64 18.70 2.62 -10.04
N SER A 65 17.80 2.08 -9.22
CA SER A 65 16.47 1.67 -9.65
C SER A 65 15.44 2.78 -9.42
N LEU A 66 14.43 2.82 -10.28
CA LEU A 66 13.23 3.64 -10.09
C LEU A 66 11.99 2.78 -10.32
N TYR A 67 10.89 3.16 -9.68
CA TYR A 67 9.57 2.59 -9.91
C TYR A 67 8.59 3.71 -10.27
N PRO A 68 7.97 3.68 -11.46
CA PRO A 68 6.86 4.54 -11.80
C PRO A 68 5.57 3.92 -11.24
N GLY A 69 4.98 4.57 -10.25
CA GLY A 69 3.66 4.21 -9.71
C GLY A 69 2.57 4.97 -10.45
N VAL A 70 1.67 4.23 -11.10
CA VAL A 70 0.38 4.72 -11.61
C VAL A 70 -0.75 4.10 -10.81
#